data_AF-K2DHR2-F1
#
_entry.id   AF-K2DHR2-F1
#
_cell.length_a   1.000
_cell.length_b   1.000
_cell.length_c   1.000
_cell.angle_alpha   90.00
_cell.angle_beta   90.00
_cell.angle_gamma   90.00
#
_symmetry.space_group_name_H-M   'P 1'
#
loop_
_entity.id
_entity.type
_entity.pdbx_description
1 polymer ?
#
loop_
_entity_poly.entity_id
_entity_poly.type
_entity_poly.pdbx_seq_one_letter_code
_entity_poly.pdbx_strand_id
1 'polypeptide(L)'
;MIITKIYQAAMARADLREEDRKDFYFYVDEFQNFATDTFAEILSEARKYRLCLTIAHQYIGQLDEVVRKTVFGNVGSMVSFRVGAEDAVVLAEEYTPIFNVRDIINLGVREFYLKMSIDGELSEAFSGKTLDVNYPETDHSRAIIEASRQAYCAPREEVEDMLLKWDEGGVDAPLSAKAKNNMVIQETEAFEAPLL
;
A
#
# COMPACT_ATOMS: atom_id res chain seq x y z
N MET A 1 -13.46 10.01 6.46
CA MET A 1 -13.48 8.84 5.55
C MET A 1 -12.46 9.04 4.42
N ILE A 2 -11.16 8.89 4.69
CA ILE A 2 -10.11 9.05 3.66
C ILE A 2 -10.00 7.82 2.76
N ILE A 3 -10.06 6.62 3.34
CA ILE A 3 -9.97 5.35 2.61
C ILE A 3 -11.08 5.19 1.58
N THR A 4 -12.32 5.44 1.98
CA THR A 4 -13.47 5.35 1.07
C THR A 4 -13.32 6.32 -0.10
N LYS A 5 -12.75 7.52 0.12
CA LYS A 5 -12.50 8.49 -0.95
C LYS A 5 -11.39 8.01 -1.89
N ILE A 6 -10.33 7.41 -1.36
CA ILE A 6 -9.28 6.78 -2.17
C ILE A 6 -9.87 5.66 -3.04
N TYR A 7 -10.74 4.83 -2.46
CA TYR A 7 -11.41 3.76 -3.20
C TYR A 7 -12.34 4.31 -4.30
N GLN A 8 -13.17 5.30 -3.98
CA GLN A 8 -14.02 5.97 -4.99
C GLN A 8 -13.20 6.59 -6.12
N ALA A 9 -12.06 7.20 -5.80
CA ALA A 9 -11.13 7.74 -6.80
C ALA A 9 -10.48 6.65 -7.67
N ALA A 10 -10.26 5.45 -7.13
CA ALA A 10 -9.82 4.31 -7.92
C ALA A 10 -10.96 3.80 -8.84
N MET A 11 -12.18 3.68 -8.32
CA MET A 11 -13.35 3.25 -9.10
C MET A 11 -13.68 4.22 -10.25
N ALA A 12 -13.40 5.52 -10.10
CA ALA A 12 -13.55 6.51 -11.18
C ALA A 12 -12.71 6.18 -12.43
N ARG A 13 -11.77 5.23 -12.33
CA ARG A 13 -10.98 4.72 -13.47
C ARG A 13 -11.69 3.60 -14.24
N ALA A 14 -12.93 3.26 -13.90
CA ALA A 14 -13.70 2.21 -14.55
C ALA A 14 -13.84 2.46 -16.07
N ASP A 15 -13.99 3.72 -16.48
CA ASP A 15 -14.14 4.13 -17.88
C ASP A 15 -12.83 4.09 -18.69
N LEU A 16 -11.69 3.92 -18.02
CA LEU A 16 -10.38 3.77 -18.67
C LEU A 16 -10.14 2.29 -19.00
N ARG A 17 -9.50 2.02 -20.14
CA ARG A 17 -8.98 0.68 -20.45
C ARG A 17 -7.90 0.31 -19.44
N GLU A 18 -7.77 -0.97 -19.11
CA GLU A 18 -6.85 -1.44 -18.06
C GLU A 18 -5.40 -1.00 -18.29
N GLU A 19 -4.95 -1.01 -19.54
CA GLU A 19 -3.62 -0.52 -19.96
C GLU A 19 -3.40 0.97 -19.74
N ASP A 20 -4.46 1.79 -19.76
CA ASP A 20 -4.40 3.24 -19.58
C ASP A 20 -4.50 3.63 -18.09
N ARG A 21 -4.88 2.69 -17.22
CA ARG A 21 -4.95 2.93 -15.77
C ARG A 21 -3.53 3.07 -15.22
N LYS A 22 -3.31 4.05 -14.35
CA LYS A 22 -2.03 4.22 -13.64
C LYS A 22 -2.05 3.49 -12.30
N ASP A 23 -0.95 2.81 -11.98
CA ASP A 23 -0.77 2.23 -10.66
C ASP A 23 -0.79 3.32 -9.59
N PHE A 24 -1.52 3.05 -8.52
CA PHE A 24 -1.54 3.89 -7.34
C PHE A 24 -1.25 3.02 -6.12
N TYR A 25 -0.11 3.27 -5.47
CA TYR A 25 0.32 2.52 -4.30
C TYR A 25 -0.25 3.15 -3.04
N PHE A 26 -0.99 2.36 -2.28
CA PHE A 26 -1.63 2.79 -1.04
C PHE A 26 -1.14 1.95 0.14
N TYR A 27 -0.36 2.61 0.99
CA TYR A 27 0.22 2.03 2.19
C TYR A 27 -0.64 2.37 3.41
N VAL A 28 -1.05 1.36 4.15
CA VAL A 28 -1.88 1.50 5.35
C VAL A 28 -1.15 0.85 6.51
N ASP A 29 -0.57 1.69 7.37
CA ASP A 29 -0.02 1.25 8.63
C ASP A 29 -1.11 1.14 9.71
N GLU A 30 -0.86 0.32 10.73
CA GLU A 30 -1.80 0.04 11.81
C GLU A 30 -3.20 -0.33 11.30
N PHE A 31 -3.24 -1.28 10.37
CA PHE A 31 -4.41 -1.66 9.58
C PHE A 31 -5.68 -1.94 10.40
N GLN A 32 -5.57 -2.43 11.63
CA GLN A 32 -6.70 -2.68 12.53
C GLN A 32 -7.57 -1.45 12.78
N ASN A 33 -7.00 -0.25 12.70
CA ASN A 33 -7.76 1.00 12.86
C ASN A 33 -8.71 1.27 11.69
N PHE A 34 -8.54 0.52 10.60
CA PHE A 34 -9.23 0.70 9.33
C PHE A 34 -9.90 -0.59 8.82
N ALA A 35 -9.78 -1.68 9.57
CA ALA A 35 -10.32 -3.00 9.27
C ALA A 35 -11.85 -3.00 9.40
N THR A 36 -12.53 -2.50 8.37
CA THR A 36 -13.99 -2.54 8.25
C THR A 36 -14.40 -3.43 7.08
N ASP A 37 -15.68 -3.83 7.04
CA ASP A 37 -16.25 -4.59 5.91
C ASP A 37 -16.01 -3.90 4.57
N THR A 38 -16.10 -2.56 4.53
CA THR A 38 -15.77 -1.79 3.32
C THR A 38 -14.32 -1.98 2.88
N PHE A 39 -13.38 -2.15 3.81
CA PHE A 39 -11.99 -2.40 3.45
C PHE A 39 -11.81 -3.82 2.87
N ALA A 40 -12.58 -4.80 3.33
CA ALA A 40 -12.60 -6.14 2.75
C ALA A 40 -13.03 -6.11 1.26
N GLU A 41 -14.04 -5.29 0.93
CA GLU A 41 -14.44 -5.03 -0.46
C GLU A 41 -13.31 -4.37 -1.27
N ILE A 42 -12.66 -3.35 -0.68
CA ILE A 42 -11.52 -2.67 -1.30
C ILE A 42 -10.42 -3.67 -1.64
N LEU A 43 -10.01 -4.54 -0.70
CA LEU A 43 -8.98 -5.56 -0.93
C LEU A 43 -9.33 -6.50 -2.08
N SER A 44 -10.61 -6.85 -2.23
CA SER A 44 -11.08 -7.79 -3.24
C SER A 44 -11.18 -7.17 -4.64
N GLU A 45 -11.47 -5.86 -4.74
CA GLU A 45 -11.72 -5.19 -6.02
C GLU A 45 -10.59 -4.28 -6.51
N ALA A 46 -9.72 -3.81 -5.61
CA ALA A 46 -8.70 -2.79 -5.89
C ALA A 46 -7.78 -3.15 -7.07
N ARG A 47 -7.47 -4.44 -7.27
CA ARG A 47 -6.63 -4.92 -8.36
C ARG A 47 -7.15 -4.48 -9.74
N LYS A 48 -8.47 -4.53 -9.96
CA LYS A 48 -9.10 -4.11 -11.24
C LYS A 48 -8.83 -2.65 -11.55
N TYR A 49 -8.70 -1.81 -10.53
CA TYR A 49 -8.53 -0.37 -10.66
C TYR A 49 -7.06 0.10 -10.56
N ARG A 50 -6.11 -0.84 -10.59
CA ARG A 50 -4.67 -0.59 -10.38
C ARG A 50 -4.42 0.19 -9.08
N LEU A 51 -5.15 -0.17 -8.03
CA LEU A 51 -4.91 0.28 -6.66
C LEU A 51 -4.10 -0.81 -5.94
N CYS A 52 -2.81 -0.57 -5.78
CA CYS A 52 -1.87 -1.50 -5.18
C CYS A 52 -1.85 -1.28 -3.66
N LEU A 53 -2.41 -2.21 -2.90
CA LEU A 53 -2.52 -2.10 -1.45
C LEU A 53 -1.32 -2.75 -0.77
N THR A 54 -0.78 -2.07 0.24
CA THR A 54 0.19 -2.63 1.19
C THR A 54 -0.29 -2.31 2.59
N ILE A 55 -0.60 -3.35 3.36
CA ILE A 55 -1.12 -3.20 4.72
C ILE A 55 -0.09 -3.72 5.72
N ALA A 56 0.09 -3.00 6.82
CA ALA A 56 0.90 -3.43 7.95
C ALA A 56 0.02 -3.60 9.19
N HIS A 57 0.23 -4.69 9.91
CA HIS A 57 -0.60 -5.07 11.04
C HIS A 57 0.19 -5.86 12.08
N GLN A 58 -0.11 -5.67 13.37
CA GLN A 58 0.66 -6.24 14.47
C GLN A 58 0.07 -7.52 15.08
N TYR A 59 -1.26 -7.61 15.23
CA TYR A 59 -1.91 -8.68 16.01
C TYR A 59 -3.16 -9.19 15.32
N ILE A 60 -3.08 -10.36 14.66
CA ILE A 60 -4.16 -10.88 13.79
C ILE A 60 -5.50 -10.99 14.55
N GLY A 61 -5.46 -11.25 15.86
CA GLY A 61 -6.64 -11.28 16.73
C GLY A 61 -7.43 -9.95 16.86
N GLN A 62 -6.88 -8.82 16.41
CA GLN A 62 -7.61 -7.54 16.34
C GLN A 62 -8.50 -7.42 15.11
N LEU A 63 -8.30 -8.28 14.11
CA LEU A 63 -9.14 -8.32 12.92
C LEU A 63 -10.35 -9.23 13.17
N ASP A 64 -11.53 -8.80 12.72
CA ASP A 64 -12.66 -9.70 12.67
C ASP A 64 -12.42 -10.85 11.68
N GLU A 65 -13.23 -11.91 11.80
CA GLU A 65 -13.04 -13.12 11.01
C GLU A 65 -13.22 -12.88 9.49
N VAL A 66 -14.09 -11.95 9.10
CA VAL A 66 -14.41 -11.66 7.69
C VAL A 66 -13.25 -10.93 7.03
N VAL A 67 -12.77 -9.86 7.66
CA VAL A 67 -11.60 -9.10 7.22
C VAL A 67 -10.37 -9.99 7.20
N ARG A 68 -10.15 -10.80 8.25
CA ARG A 68 -9.02 -11.75 8.30
C ARG A 68 -9.03 -12.70 7.10
N LYS A 69 -10.15 -13.38 6.83
CA LYS A 69 -10.28 -14.28 5.68
C LYS A 69 -10.07 -13.55 4.35
N THR A 70 -10.60 -12.33 4.24
CA THR A 70 -10.49 -11.53 3.03
C THR A 70 -9.05 -11.08 2.76
N VAL A 71 -8.32 -10.68 3.81
CA VAL A 71 -6.91 -10.34 3.72
C VAL A 71 -6.11 -11.54 3.26
N PHE A 72 -6.14 -12.66 4.00
CA PHE A 72 -5.34 -13.84 3.67
C PHE A 72 -5.70 -14.47 2.31
N GLY A 73 -6.97 -14.40 1.90
CA GLY A 73 -7.41 -14.92 0.60
C GLY A 73 -7.04 -14.07 -0.61
N ASN A 74 -6.78 -12.76 -0.44
CA ASN A 74 -6.53 -11.84 -1.56
C ASN A 74 -5.10 -11.29 -1.63
N VAL A 75 -4.29 -11.44 -0.58
CA VAL A 75 -2.90 -10.97 -0.61
C VAL A 75 -2.02 -11.92 -1.43
N GLY A 76 -1.46 -11.41 -2.53
CA GLY A 76 -0.52 -12.15 -3.37
C GLY A 76 0.89 -12.27 -2.78
N SER A 77 1.24 -11.37 -1.86
CA SER A 77 2.55 -11.35 -1.19
C SER A 77 2.37 -11.08 0.28
N MET A 78 3.17 -11.76 1.11
CA MET A 78 3.12 -11.67 2.56
C MET A 78 4.53 -11.64 3.11
N VAL A 79 4.75 -10.74 4.07
CA VAL A 79 5.97 -10.66 4.88
C VAL A 79 5.54 -10.83 6.33
N SER A 80 6.20 -11.74 7.05
CA SER A 80 5.99 -11.91 8.49
C SER A 80 7.30 -11.78 9.23
N PHE A 81 7.34 -10.84 10.15
CA PHE A 81 8.38 -10.75 11.17
C PHE A 81 8.04 -11.66 12.35
N ARG A 82 8.87 -11.63 13.40
CA ARG A 82 8.59 -12.35 14.64
C ARG A 82 7.24 -11.93 15.23
N VAL A 83 6.36 -12.91 15.45
CA VAL A 83 5.06 -12.73 16.10
C VAL A 83 4.90 -13.63 17.33
N GLY A 84 3.79 -13.45 18.06
CA GLY A 84 3.41 -14.32 19.17
C GLY A 84 2.95 -15.72 18.72
N ALA A 85 2.81 -16.64 19.67
CA ALA A 85 2.46 -18.03 19.37
C ALA A 85 1.08 -18.18 18.70
N GLU A 86 0.10 -17.37 19.10
CA GLU A 86 -1.25 -17.40 18.54
C GLU A 86 -1.26 -17.03 17.05
N ASP A 87 -0.66 -15.89 16.69
CA ASP A 87 -0.54 -15.44 15.31
C ASP A 87 0.32 -16.39 14.47
N ALA A 88 1.36 -16.99 15.06
CA ALA A 88 2.24 -17.93 14.38
C ALA A 88 1.51 -19.20 13.92
N VAL A 89 0.44 -19.64 14.61
CA VAL A 89 -0.39 -20.77 14.14
C VAL A 89 -1.06 -20.43 12.81
N VAL A 90 -1.67 -19.25 12.72
CA VAL A 90 -2.35 -18.78 11.50
C VAL A 90 -1.35 -18.59 10.36
N LEU A 91 -0.21 -17.94 10.65
CA LEU A 91 0.80 -17.67 9.63
C LEU A 91 1.51 -18.93 9.13
N ALA A 92 1.67 -19.98 9.95
CA ALA A 92 2.33 -21.21 9.53
C ALA A 92 1.58 -21.94 8.41
N GLU A 93 0.25 -21.83 8.37
CA GLU A 93 -0.56 -22.38 7.27
C GLU A 93 -0.19 -21.71 5.94
N GLU A 94 0.08 -20.41 5.98
CA GLU A 94 0.44 -19.61 4.81
C GLU A 94 1.84 -19.92 4.27
N TYR A 95 2.76 -20.40 5.12
CA TYR A 95 4.15 -20.71 4.77
C TYR A 95 4.44 -22.21 4.61
N THR A 96 3.41 -23.05 4.67
CA THR A 96 3.54 -24.48 4.45
C THR A 96 4.01 -24.77 3.01
N PRO A 97 4.93 -25.73 2.80
CA PRO A 97 5.51 -26.66 3.77
C PRO A 97 6.87 -26.20 4.37
N ILE A 98 7.33 -24.99 4.05
CA ILE A 98 8.72 -24.59 4.32
C ILE A 98 8.93 -24.23 5.79
N PHE A 99 8.03 -23.43 6.36
CA PHE A 99 8.15 -22.95 7.74
C PHE A 99 6.99 -23.44 8.60
N ASN A 100 7.29 -23.74 9.86
CA ASN A 100 6.31 -24.12 10.87
C ASN A 100 6.19 -23.05 11.97
N VAL A 101 5.24 -23.24 12.89
CA VAL A 101 4.96 -22.33 14.01
C VAL A 101 6.21 -22.00 14.83
N ARG A 102 7.06 -23.00 15.10
CA ARG A 102 8.29 -22.80 15.89
C ARG A 102 9.29 -21.91 15.16
N ASP A 103 9.37 -22.00 13.85
CA ASP A 103 10.28 -21.18 13.05
C ASP A 103 9.89 -19.70 13.11
N ILE A 104 8.58 -19.41 13.08
CA ILE A 104 8.05 -18.03 13.10
C ILE A 104 8.28 -17.36 14.45
N ILE A 105 8.02 -18.08 15.56
CA ILE A 105 8.19 -17.54 16.92
C ILE A 105 9.67 -17.25 17.22
N ASN A 106 10.59 -18.04 16.63
CA ASN A 106 12.03 -17.92 16.87
C ASN A 106 12.75 -16.95 15.92
N LEU A 107 12.04 -16.27 15.02
CA LEU A 107 12.65 -15.25 14.15
C LEU A 107 13.44 -14.22 14.97
N GLY A 108 14.67 -13.95 14.51
CA GLY A 108 15.53 -12.94 15.09
C GLY A 108 15.05 -11.52 14.81
N VAL A 109 15.69 -10.55 15.46
CA VAL A 109 15.44 -9.14 15.18
C VAL A 109 15.82 -8.86 13.72
N ARG A 110 14.86 -8.27 12.99
CA ARG A 110 14.96 -7.92 11.55
C ARG A 110 15.01 -9.11 10.60
N GLU A 111 14.81 -10.32 11.08
CA GLU A 111 14.56 -11.48 10.23
C GLU A 111 13.07 -11.58 9.91
N PHE A 112 12.75 -12.07 8.72
CA PHE A 112 11.38 -12.26 8.28
C PHE A 112 11.27 -13.49 7.38
N TYR A 113 10.07 -14.04 7.29
CA TYR A 113 9.67 -14.94 6.22
C TYR A 113 8.81 -14.19 5.22
N LEU A 114 8.93 -14.56 3.95
CA LEU A 114 8.11 -14.01 2.89
C LEU A 114 7.73 -15.09 1.89
N LYS A 115 6.52 -14.96 1.37
CA LYS A 115 6.08 -15.56 0.12
C LYS A 115 5.54 -14.46 -0.78
N MET A 116 5.74 -14.57 -2.08
CA MET A 116 5.30 -13.53 -2.99
C MET A 116 4.84 -14.08 -4.32
N SER A 117 3.92 -13.37 -4.95
CA SER A 117 3.54 -13.66 -6.33
C SER A 117 4.52 -12.98 -7.27
N ILE A 118 5.16 -13.77 -8.14
CA ILE A 118 6.07 -13.32 -9.19
C ILE A 118 5.45 -13.75 -10.52
N ASP A 119 5.18 -12.78 -11.40
CA ASP A 119 4.55 -13.02 -12.71
C ASP A 119 3.24 -13.85 -12.66
N GLY A 120 2.49 -13.74 -11.56
CA GLY A 120 1.24 -14.45 -11.35
C GLY A 120 1.37 -15.85 -10.74
N GLU A 121 2.59 -16.32 -10.50
CA GLU A 121 2.87 -17.58 -9.80
C GLU A 121 3.27 -17.30 -8.34
N LEU A 122 2.85 -18.15 -7.42
CA LEU A 122 3.25 -18.04 -6.02
C LEU A 122 4.62 -18.67 -5.82
N SER A 123 5.59 -17.90 -5.31
CA SER A 123 6.91 -18.42 -4.96
C SER A 123 6.81 -19.37 -3.76
N GLU A 124 7.77 -20.30 -3.66
CA GLU A 124 8.03 -20.95 -2.37
C GLU A 124 8.38 -19.90 -1.31
N ALA A 125 8.03 -20.17 -0.06
CA ALA A 125 8.36 -19.28 1.04
C ALA A 125 9.87 -19.31 1.31
N PHE A 126 10.45 -18.14 1.61
CA PHE A 126 11.86 -18.02 1.95
C PHE A 126 12.08 -17.05 3.11
N SER A 127 13.28 -17.09 3.68
CA SER A 127 13.69 -16.20 4.76
C SER A 127 14.54 -15.04 4.24
N GLY A 128 14.48 -13.92 4.94
CA GLY A 128 15.28 -12.73 4.64
C GLY A 128 15.60 -11.94 5.89
N LYS A 129 16.48 -10.96 5.73
CA LYS A 129 16.84 -10.01 6.78
C LYS A 129 16.77 -8.59 6.22
N THR A 130 16.26 -7.64 7.01
CA THR A 130 16.15 -6.25 6.53
C THR A 130 17.53 -5.63 6.32
N LEU A 131 17.62 -4.76 5.30
CA LEU A 131 18.84 -4.02 4.99
C LEU A 131 19.22 -3.06 6.12
N ASP A 132 20.52 -2.93 6.37
CA ASP A 132 21.08 -1.84 7.16
C ASP A 132 21.11 -0.57 6.31
N VAL A 133 20.10 0.28 6.50
CA VAL A 133 20.05 1.58 5.82
C VAL A 133 20.79 2.58 6.69
N ASN A 134 21.93 3.07 6.20
CA ASN A 134 22.66 4.15 6.85
C ASN A 134 21.82 5.42 6.82
N TYR A 135 21.87 6.18 7.91
CA TYR A 135 21.29 7.53 7.91
C TYR A 135 22.01 8.37 6.86
N PRO A 136 21.27 9.09 6.00
CA PRO A 136 21.91 9.97 5.04
C PRO A 136 22.70 11.05 5.80
N GLU A 137 23.92 11.35 5.33
CA GLU A 137 24.77 12.39 5.95
C GLU A 137 24.12 13.78 5.88
N THR A 138 23.28 13.99 4.86
CA THR A 138 22.57 15.24 4.63
C THR A 138 21.06 15.04 4.80
N ASP A 139 20.44 15.89 5.62
CA ASP A 139 18.99 15.91 5.78
C ASP A 139 18.33 16.71 4.65
N HIS A 140 17.66 16.00 3.74
CA HIS A 140 16.87 16.59 2.65
C HIS A 140 15.38 16.74 3.00
N SER A 141 14.95 16.42 4.22
CA SER A 141 13.54 16.35 4.59
C SER A 141 12.79 17.66 4.28
N ARG A 142 13.39 18.82 4.59
CA ARG A 142 12.77 20.12 4.29
C ARG A 142 12.57 20.37 2.80
N ALA A 143 13.57 20.05 1.98
CA ALA A 143 13.49 20.22 0.54
C ALA A 143 12.45 19.29 -0.07
N ILE A 144 12.39 18.04 0.40
CA ILE A 144 11.39 17.04 -0.03
C ILE A 144 9.97 17.49 0.35
N ILE A 145 9.77 17.94 1.59
CA ILE A 145 8.46 18.44 2.05
C ILE A 145 8.02 19.65 1.22
N GLU A 146 8.92 20.60 0.98
CA GLU A 146 8.61 21.80 0.19
C GLU A 146 8.29 21.46 -1.27
N ALA A 147 9.10 20.61 -1.91
CA ALA A 147 8.84 20.13 -3.26
C ALA A 147 7.50 19.38 -3.37
N SER A 148 7.19 18.52 -2.40
CA SER A 148 5.92 17.81 -2.33
C SER A 148 4.74 18.78 -2.19
N ARG A 149 4.83 19.78 -1.29
CA ARG A 149 3.79 20.80 -1.13
C ARG A 149 3.60 21.63 -2.39
N GLN A 150 4.68 22.00 -3.07
CA GLN A 150 4.61 22.75 -4.31
C GLN A 150 3.93 21.95 -5.43
N ALA A 151 4.20 20.65 -5.53
CA ALA A 151 3.65 19.78 -6.58
C ALA A 151 2.21 19.33 -6.31
N TYR A 152 1.88 18.99 -5.05
CA TYR A 152 0.66 18.26 -4.71
C TYR A 152 -0.29 18.99 -3.77
N CYS A 153 0.13 20.09 -3.13
CA CYS A 153 -0.73 20.86 -2.24
C CYS A 153 -1.21 22.17 -2.88
N ALA A 154 -2.38 22.62 -2.45
CA ALA A 154 -2.93 23.93 -2.73
C ALA A 154 -3.13 24.69 -1.40
N PRO A 155 -3.06 26.04 -1.40
CA PRO A 155 -3.42 26.83 -0.25
C PRO A 155 -4.83 26.52 0.22
N ARG A 156 -5.02 26.45 1.55
CA ARG A 156 -6.31 26.09 2.15
C ARG A 156 -7.44 27.00 1.68
N GLU A 157 -7.20 28.31 1.65
CA GLU A 157 -8.19 29.30 1.21
C GLU A 157 -8.64 29.04 -0.24
N GLU A 158 -7.71 28.74 -1.15
CA GLU A 158 -8.04 28.38 -2.54
C GLU A 158 -8.90 27.12 -2.60
N VAL A 159 -8.58 26.10 -1.80
CA VAL A 159 -9.37 24.86 -1.74
C VAL A 159 -10.77 25.10 -1.18
N GLU A 160 -10.90 25.90 -0.13
CA GLU A 160 -12.19 26.25 0.49
C GLU A 160 -13.07 27.03 -0.50
N ASP A 161 -12.52 28.02 -1.19
CA ASP A 161 -13.21 28.78 -2.24
C ASP A 161 -13.63 27.89 -3.42
N MET A 162 -12.77 26.94 -3.83
CA MET A 162 -13.11 25.97 -4.88
C MET A 162 -14.25 25.06 -4.47
N LEU A 163 -14.26 24.55 -3.23
CA LEU A 163 -15.32 23.69 -2.72
C LEU A 163 -16.66 24.42 -2.62
N LEU A 164 -16.66 25.69 -2.19
CA LEU A 164 -17.86 26.53 -2.14
C LEU A 164 -18.48 26.70 -3.53
N LYS A 165 -17.66 27.03 -4.54
CA LYS A 165 -18.13 27.19 -5.93
C LYS A 165 -18.66 25.90 -6.53
N TRP A 166 -18.08 24.76 -6.15
CA TRP A 166 -18.53 23.44 -6.59
C TRP A 166 -19.90 23.09 -6.01
N ASP A 167 -20.13 23.38 -4.72
CA ASP A 167 -21.41 23.15 -4.03
C ASP A 167 -22.54 24.06 -4.61
N GLU A 168 -22.17 25.26 -5.07
CA GLU A 168 -23.08 26.19 -5.76
C GLU A 168 -23.39 25.82 -7.22
N GLY A 169 -22.94 24.65 -7.71
CA GLY A 169 -23.25 24.13 -9.04
C GLY A 169 -22.35 24.64 -10.17
N GLY A 170 -21.20 25.23 -9.83
CA GLY A 170 -20.23 25.74 -10.80
C GLY A 170 -19.10 24.73 -11.10
N VAL A 171 -19.16 24.15 -12.31
CA VAL A 171 -18.07 23.41 -13.02
C VAL A 171 -17.51 22.12 -12.41
N ASP A 172 -16.86 21.31 -13.26
CA ASP A 172 -16.24 20.01 -12.95
C ASP A 172 -15.30 20.04 -11.73
N ALA A 173 -15.20 18.90 -11.04
CA ALA A 173 -14.48 18.73 -9.79
C ALA A 173 -13.03 19.28 -9.83
N PRO A 174 -12.49 19.77 -8.68
CA PRO A 174 -11.15 20.35 -8.61
C PRO A 174 -10.06 19.36 -9.02
N LEU A 175 -9.56 19.45 -10.25
CA LEU A 175 -8.24 18.93 -10.58
C LEU A 175 -7.22 19.99 -10.13
N SER A 176 -6.33 19.65 -9.20
CA SER A 176 -5.17 20.49 -8.89
C SER A 176 -4.47 20.86 -10.19
N ALA A 177 -4.52 22.14 -10.57
CA ALA A 177 -3.94 22.65 -11.80
C ALA A 177 -2.43 22.40 -11.90
N LYS A 178 -1.76 22.16 -10.76
CA LYS A 178 -0.32 21.86 -10.69
C LYS A 178 0.03 20.42 -11.06
N ALA A 179 -0.90 19.47 -10.92
CA ALA A 179 -0.65 18.07 -11.26
C ALA A 179 -0.45 17.83 -12.77
N LYS A 180 -0.92 18.75 -13.63
CA LYS A 180 -0.72 18.65 -15.09
C LYS A 180 0.71 18.93 -15.55
N ASN A 181 1.49 19.73 -14.81
CA ASN A 181 2.82 20.16 -15.26
C ASN A 181 3.98 19.23 -14.88
N ASN A 182 3.78 18.30 -13.94
CA ASN A 182 4.82 17.32 -13.53
C ASN A 182 4.61 15.92 -14.11
N MET A 183 3.70 15.73 -15.07
CA MET A 183 3.56 14.47 -15.82
C MET A 183 4.59 14.30 -16.95
N VAL A 184 5.68 15.07 -16.95
CA VAL A 184 6.90 14.70 -17.68
C VAL A 184 7.77 13.95 -16.66
N ILE A 185 7.52 12.65 -16.51
CA ILE A 185 8.54 11.76 -15.96
C ILE A 185 9.70 11.88 -16.94
N GLN A 186 10.81 12.49 -16.51
CA GLN A 186 12.05 12.43 -17.28
C GLN A 186 12.37 10.96 -17.50
N GLU A 187 12.56 10.59 -18.77
CA GLU A 187 12.86 9.24 -19.21
C GLU A 187 13.99 8.62 -18.38
N THR A 188 13.70 7.44 -17.83
CA THR A 188 14.65 6.38 -17.46
C THR A 188 15.91 6.79 -16.68
N GLU A 189 15.83 6.78 -15.35
CA GLU A 189 16.95 6.25 -14.59
C GLU A 189 16.86 4.73 -14.65
N ALA A 190 17.83 4.11 -15.31
CA ALA A 190 17.95 2.66 -15.37
C ALA A 190 18.08 2.13 -13.93
N PHE A 191 17.09 1.37 -13.47
CA PHE A 191 17.23 0.56 -12.27
C PHE A 191 18.42 -0.39 -12.50
N GLU A 192 19.52 -0.18 -11.79
CA GLU A 192 20.61 -1.15 -11.77
C GLU A 192 20.05 -2.48 -11.24
N ALA A 193 20.29 -3.55 -12.01
CA ALA A 193 19.87 -4.89 -11.64
C ALA A 193 20.45 -5.27 -10.27
N PRO A 194 19.70 -5.97 -9.41
CA PRO A 194 20.21 -6.41 -8.13
C PRO A 194 21.46 -7.28 -8.36
N LEU A 195 22.54 -6.95 -7.64
CA LEU A 195 23.75 -7.76 -7.62
C LEU A 195 23.37 -9.16 -7.12
N LEU A 196 23.55 -10.15 -8.00
CA LEU A 196 23.46 -11.58 -7.70
C LEU A 196 24.49 -11.99 -6.64
#